data_AF-A0A2S9GSC3-F1
#
_entry.id   AF-A0A2S9GSC3-F1
#
_cell.length_a   1.000
_cell.length_b   1.000
_cell.length_c   1.000
_cell.angle_alpha   90.00
_cell.angle_beta   90.00
_cell.angle_gamma   90.00
#
_symmetry.space_group_name_H-M   'P 1'
#
loop_
_entity.id
_entity.type
_entity.pdbx_description
1 polymer ?
#
loop_
_entity_poly.entity_id
_entity_poly.type
_entity_poly.pdbx_seq_one_letter_code
_entity_poly.pdbx_strand_id
1 'polypeptide(L)'
;MIGGAEIGTAILPGVGTVVGGAVGFGVGWWLADKAYDAINSDPLQSTKQARKESHDAYKAFQRQGYERDPNDPCQELRNKIAFHEQMIAARTAHDMSFPNPGWPDGKRHADVNDFDSENVTRWKKELEDCEKSCKR
;
A
#
# COMPACT_ATOMS: atom_id res chain seq x y z
N MET A 1 15.24 24.22 -19.85
CA MET A 1 13.80 24.22 -19.56
C MET A 1 13.36 22.76 -19.53
N ILE A 2 13.12 22.19 -18.34
CA ILE A 2 12.47 20.88 -18.20
C ILE A 2 11.01 21.22 -17.89
N GLY A 3 10.22 21.36 -18.95
CA GLY A 3 8.78 21.51 -18.89
C GLY A 3 8.16 20.21 -19.36
N GLY A 4 7.17 19.71 -18.62
CA GLY A 4 6.45 18.48 -18.95
C GLY A 4 6.26 17.57 -17.75
N ALA A 5 5.64 18.08 -16.68
CA ALA A 5 4.98 17.23 -15.70
C ALA A 5 3.68 16.70 -16.33
N GLU A 6 3.79 15.76 -17.26
CA GLU A 6 2.66 14.92 -17.64
C GLU A 6 2.47 13.84 -16.60
N ILE A 7 2.05 14.30 -15.41
CA ILE A 7 1.34 13.52 -14.39
C ILE A 7 -0.06 13.29 -14.95
N GLY A 8 -0.12 12.47 -16.00
CA GLY A 8 -1.31 12.19 -16.77
C GLY A 8 -1.58 10.71 -16.76
N THR A 9 -2.01 10.17 -15.62
CA THR A 9 -2.82 8.95 -15.65
C THR A 9 -3.81 9.02 -14.51
N ALA A 10 -5.05 9.35 -14.88
CA ALA A 10 -6.23 9.09 -14.07
C ALA A 10 -6.31 7.58 -13.84
N ILE A 11 -5.76 7.11 -12.72
CA ILE A 11 -5.95 5.74 -12.26
C ILE A 11 -7.13 5.80 -11.29
N LEU A 12 -8.23 5.17 -11.72
CA LEU A 12 -9.39 4.67 -10.97
C LEU A 12 -9.73 5.35 -9.62
N PRO A 13 -10.99 5.74 -9.38
CA PRO A 13 -11.40 6.26 -8.07
C PRO A 13 -11.22 5.17 -7.01
N GLY A 14 -10.11 5.22 -6.26
CA GLY A 14 -9.86 4.29 -5.14
C GLY A 14 -8.40 3.93 -4.86
N VAL A 15 -7.44 4.16 -5.76
CA VAL A 15 -6.02 3.86 -5.50
C VAL A 15 -5.17 5.08 -5.84
N GLY A 16 -5.08 5.98 -4.87
CA GLY A 16 -4.36 7.24 -5.01
C GLY A 16 -2.86 7.04 -5.19
N THR A 17 -2.33 7.78 -6.17
CA THR A 17 -0.92 8.11 -6.36
C THR A 17 -0.25 8.43 -5.03
N VAL A 18 0.60 7.53 -4.51
CA VAL A 18 1.43 7.82 -3.34
C VAL A 18 2.60 8.69 -3.79
N VAL A 19 2.44 9.99 -3.60
CA VAL A 19 3.51 10.98 -3.75
C VAL A 19 4.48 10.82 -2.58
N GLY A 20 5.72 10.40 -2.86
CA GLY A 20 6.85 10.48 -1.92
C GLY A 20 7.84 9.32 -2.05
N GLY A 21 8.88 9.50 -2.87
CA GLY A 21 10.18 8.81 -2.77
C GLY A 21 10.21 7.30 -3.06
N ALA A 22 10.47 6.93 -4.33
CA ALA A 22 11.01 5.66 -4.86
C ALA A 22 10.36 4.30 -4.49
N VAL A 23 9.61 4.18 -3.40
CA VAL A 23 9.03 2.91 -2.89
C VAL A 23 7.51 2.84 -3.11
N GLY A 24 6.84 4.00 -3.27
CA GLY A 24 5.38 4.09 -3.40
C GLY A 24 4.77 3.66 -4.74
N PHE A 25 5.57 3.43 -5.78
CA PHE A 25 5.06 3.04 -7.11
C PHE A 25 4.98 1.53 -7.33
N GLY A 26 5.75 0.71 -6.60
CA GLY A 26 5.93 -0.70 -6.95
C GLY A 26 4.74 -1.58 -6.58
N VAL A 27 4.32 -1.57 -5.32
CA VAL A 27 3.42 -2.61 -4.79
C VAL A 27 1.98 -2.42 -5.24
N GLY A 28 1.47 -1.17 -5.22
CA GLY A 28 0.11 -0.86 -5.65
C GLY A 28 -0.09 -1.14 -7.15
N TRP A 29 0.86 -0.70 -7.98
CA TRP A 29 0.85 -0.99 -9.43
C TRP A 29 0.97 -2.49 -9.69
N TRP A 30 1.91 -3.17 -9.03
CA TRP A 30 2.15 -4.59 -9.26
C TRP A 30 0.98 -5.47 -8.85
N LEU A 31 0.27 -5.13 -7.77
CA LEU A 31 -0.95 -5.85 -7.37
C LEU A 31 -2.10 -5.64 -8.37
N ALA A 32 -2.26 -4.42 -8.89
CA ALA A 32 -3.27 -4.12 -9.90
C ALA A 32 -2.98 -4.82 -11.25
N ASP A 33 -1.72 -4.85 -11.67
CA ASP A 33 -1.24 -5.55 -12.86
C ASP A 33 -1.54 -7.06 -12.78
N LYS A 34 -1.22 -7.70 -11.64
CA LYS A 34 -1.52 -9.11 -11.40
C LYS A 34 -3.01 -9.44 -11.37
N ALA A 35 -3.84 -8.53 -10.86
CA ALA A 35 -5.29 -8.68 -10.90
C ALA A 35 -5.82 -8.62 -12.34
N TYR A 36 -5.26 -7.73 -13.16
CA TYR A 36 -5.62 -7.59 -14.57
C TYR A 36 -5.21 -8.82 -15.40
N ASP A 37 -4.01 -9.36 -15.19
CA ASP A 37 -3.53 -10.57 -15.87
C ASP A 37 -4.39 -11.81 -15.54
N ALA A 38 -4.83 -11.92 -14.28
CA ALA A 38 -5.67 -13.03 -13.83
C ALA A 38 -7.05 -13.07 -14.53
N ILE A 39 -7.58 -11.90 -14.93
CA ILE A 39 -8.85 -11.78 -15.64
C ILE A 39 -8.72 -12.18 -17.12
N ASN A 40 -7.54 -12.03 -17.73
CA ASN A 40 -7.33 -12.16 -19.18
C ASN A 40 -6.70 -13.49 -19.65
N SER A 41 -6.37 -14.42 -18.74
CA SER A 41 -5.72 -15.71 -19.05
C SER A 41 -6.52 -16.91 -18.50
N ASP A 42 -6.19 -18.15 -18.87
CA ASP A 42 -6.90 -19.38 -18.44
C ASP A 42 -7.25 -19.34 -16.94
N PRO A 43 -8.53 -19.12 -16.59
CA PRO A 43 -8.92 -18.49 -15.33
C PRO A 43 -8.70 -19.36 -14.09
N LEU A 44 -8.31 -20.63 -14.24
CA LEU A 44 -8.13 -21.54 -13.10
C LEU A 44 -6.65 -21.77 -12.74
N GLN A 45 -5.77 -21.80 -13.73
CA GLN A 45 -4.32 -21.91 -13.54
C GLN A 45 -3.71 -20.53 -13.29
N SER A 46 -4.14 -19.52 -14.05
CA SER A 46 -3.66 -18.15 -13.91
C SER A 46 -4.04 -17.53 -12.57
N THR A 47 -5.24 -17.79 -12.05
CA THR A 47 -5.71 -17.19 -10.80
C THR A 47 -4.97 -17.71 -9.57
N LYS A 48 -4.59 -19.00 -9.54
CA LYS A 48 -3.78 -19.55 -8.44
C LYS A 48 -2.38 -18.96 -8.44
N GLN A 49 -1.75 -18.89 -9.61
CA GLN A 49 -0.42 -18.31 -9.76
C GLN A 49 -0.43 -16.81 -9.47
N ALA A 50 -1.36 -16.06 -10.06
CA ALA A 50 -1.54 -14.63 -9.82
C ALA A 50 -1.86 -14.32 -8.35
N ARG A 51 -2.68 -15.14 -7.68
CA ARG A 51 -2.92 -15.01 -6.24
C ARG A 51 -1.65 -15.24 -5.43
N LYS A 52 -0.87 -16.26 -5.78
CA LYS A 52 0.40 -16.55 -5.11
C LYS A 52 1.40 -15.41 -5.31
N GLU A 53 1.55 -14.93 -6.53
CA GLU A 53 2.41 -13.80 -6.85
C GLU A 53 1.95 -12.56 -6.06
N SER A 54 0.67 -12.17 -6.20
CA SER A 54 0.05 -11.08 -5.44
C SER A 54 0.35 -11.16 -3.94
N HIS A 55 0.16 -12.35 -3.36
CA HIS A 55 0.49 -12.63 -1.97
C HIS A 55 1.99 -12.43 -1.67
N ASP A 56 2.86 -13.00 -2.49
CA ASP A 56 4.30 -12.96 -2.30
C ASP A 56 4.86 -11.53 -2.37
N ALA A 57 4.34 -10.65 -3.22
CA ALA A 57 4.83 -9.27 -3.27
C ALA A 57 4.39 -8.42 -2.08
N TYR A 58 3.12 -8.46 -1.65
CA TYR A 58 2.76 -7.68 -0.47
C TYR A 58 3.51 -8.22 0.77
N LYS A 59 3.78 -9.53 0.84
CA LYS A 59 4.64 -10.12 1.89
C LYS A 59 6.11 -9.72 1.72
N ALA A 60 6.62 -9.57 0.49
CA ALA A 60 7.97 -9.06 0.23
C ALA A 60 8.11 -7.62 0.68
N PHE A 61 7.12 -6.77 0.35
CA PHE A 61 7.03 -5.41 0.85
C PHE A 61 6.96 -5.37 2.38
N GLN A 62 6.12 -6.21 2.99
CA GLN A 62 6.06 -6.33 4.45
C GLN A 62 7.42 -6.65 5.07
N ARG A 63 8.22 -7.52 4.44
CA ARG A 63 9.58 -7.87 4.90
C ARG A 63 10.60 -6.74 4.76
N GLN A 64 10.41 -5.82 3.81
CA GLN A 64 11.30 -4.66 3.65
C GLN A 64 11.18 -3.70 4.83
N GLY A 65 9.97 -3.56 5.40
CA GLY A 65 9.71 -2.59 6.44
C GLY A 65 9.77 -1.15 5.90
N TYR A 66 9.85 -0.18 6.81
CA TYR A 66 10.06 1.22 6.46
C TYR A 66 11.52 1.62 6.69
N GLU A 67 11.96 2.63 5.94
CA GLU A 67 13.27 3.24 6.16
C GLU A 67 13.27 3.99 7.50
N ARG A 68 14.21 3.63 8.38
CA ARG A 68 14.35 4.24 9.70
C ARG A 68 15.26 5.44 9.61
N ASP A 69 14.85 6.55 10.20
CA ASP A 69 15.66 7.76 10.33
C ASP A 69 15.84 8.13 11.81
N PRO A 70 16.89 7.63 12.48
CA PRO A 70 17.09 7.90 13.90
C PRO A 70 17.46 9.37 14.20
N ASN A 71 17.78 10.18 13.19
CA ASN A 71 18.20 11.56 13.36
C ASN A 71 17.06 12.56 13.18
N ASP A 72 16.03 12.20 12.40
CA ASP A 72 14.82 12.99 12.24
C ASP A 72 13.58 12.17 12.68
N PRO A 73 13.10 12.35 13.94
CA PRO A 73 11.95 11.61 14.45
C PRO A 73 10.66 11.92 13.69
N CYS A 74 10.53 13.12 13.11
CA CYS A 74 9.36 13.45 12.30
C CYS A 74 9.44 12.71 10.95
N GLN A 75 10.63 12.60 10.35
CA GLN A 75 10.83 11.81 9.14
C GLN A 75 10.64 10.31 9.37
N GLU A 76 11.10 9.77 10.51
CA GLU A 76 10.83 8.37 10.88
C GLU A 76 9.32 8.11 10.99
N LEU A 77 8.56 9.03 11.60
CA LEU A 77 7.09 8.95 11.63
C LEU A 77 6.46 8.99 10.23
N ARG A 78 6.93 9.86 9.32
CA ARG A 78 6.46 9.91 7.93
C ARG A 78 6.70 8.58 7.20
N ASN A 79 7.92 8.04 7.29
CA ASN A 79 8.29 6.79 6.65
C ASN A 79 7.44 5.62 7.17
N LYS A 80 7.22 5.58 8.49
CA LYS A 80 6.39 4.57 9.14
C LYS A 80 4.92 4.66 8.73
N ILE A 81 4.33 5.86 8.72
CA ILE A 81 2.95 6.09 8.27
C ILE A 81 2.79 5.64 6.82
N ALA A 82 3.67 6.10 5.93
CA ALA A 82 3.60 5.79 4.51
C ALA A 82 3.67 4.28 4.24
N PHE A 83 4.56 3.57 4.95
CA PHE A 83 4.67 2.11 4.83
C PHE A 83 3.39 1.38 5.25
N HIS A 84 2.82 1.73 6.41
CA HIS A 84 1.60 1.06 6.89
C HIS A 84 0.37 1.38 6.02
N GLU A 85 0.25 2.61 5.51
CA GLU A 85 -0.80 2.95 4.54
C GLU A 85 -0.68 2.12 3.26
N GLN A 86 0.54 1.95 2.73
CA GLN A 86 0.78 1.10 1.56
C GLN A 86 0.50 -0.38 1.86
N MET A 87 0.81 -0.88 3.07
CA MET A 87 0.52 -2.25 3.49
C MET A 87 -0.99 -2.53 3.58
N ILE A 88 -1.78 -1.57 4.10
CA ILE A 88 -3.25 -1.66 4.15
C ILE A 88 -3.82 -1.69 2.73
N ALA A 89 -3.38 -0.77 1.86
CA ALA A 89 -3.80 -0.74 0.46
C ALA A 89 -3.45 -2.04 -0.27
N ALA A 90 -2.24 -2.56 -0.08
CA ALA A 90 -1.77 -3.80 -0.71
C ALA A 90 -2.59 -5.03 -0.30
N ARG A 91 -2.88 -5.19 0.99
CA ARG A 91 -3.73 -6.29 1.48
C ARG A 91 -5.16 -6.17 0.98
N THR A 92 -5.71 -4.96 0.98
CA THR A 92 -7.06 -4.69 0.48
C THR A 92 -7.16 -5.00 -1.01
N ALA A 93 -6.19 -4.57 -1.81
CA ALA A 93 -6.12 -4.89 -3.23
C ALA A 93 -6.01 -6.40 -3.48
N HIS A 94 -5.18 -7.11 -2.71
CA HIS A 94 -5.09 -8.58 -2.78
C HIS A 94 -6.43 -9.25 -2.49
N ASP A 95 -7.11 -8.87 -1.41
CA ASP A 95 -8.36 -9.51 -1.01
C ASP A 95 -9.50 -9.26 -2.01
N MET A 96 -9.60 -8.05 -2.56
CA MET A 96 -10.56 -7.71 -3.61
C MET A 96 -10.27 -8.43 -4.93
N SER A 97 -8.99 -8.60 -5.27
CA SER A 97 -8.57 -9.26 -6.52
C SER A 97 -8.76 -10.79 -6.45
N PHE A 98 -8.73 -11.36 -5.25
CA PHE A 98 -8.86 -12.80 -5.03
C PHE A 98 -9.87 -13.11 -3.91
N PRO A 99 -11.18 -12.89 -4.16
CA PRO A 99 -12.23 -13.12 -3.17
C PRO A 99 -12.18 -14.56 -2.64
N ASN A 100 -12.37 -14.70 -1.33
CA ASN A 100 -12.36 -16.01 -0.68
C ASN A 100 -13.78 -16.41 -0.26
N PRO A 101 -14.27 -17.61 -0.60
CA PRO A 101 -15.60 -18.07 -0.16
C PRO A 101 -15.82 -18.05 1.36
N GLY A 102 -14.76 -18.17 2.16
CA GLY A 102 -14.83 -18.07 3.62
C GLY A 102 -14.92 -16.63 4.17
N TRP A 103 -14.72 -15.62 3.31
CA TRP A 103 -14.78 -14.19 3.62
C TRP A 103 -15.58 -13.49 2.51
N PRO A 104 -16.91 -13.65 2.51
CA PRO A 104 -17.78 -13.25 1.40
C PRO A 104 -17.85 -11.74 1.17
N ASP A 105 -17.46 -10.94 2.15
CA ASP A 105 -17.30 -9.49 2.04
C ASP A 105 -15.98 -9.08 1.38
N GLY A 106 -15.11 -10.04 1.04
CA GLY A 106 -13.82 -9.80 0.40
C GLY A 106 -12.80 -9.14 1.31
N LYS A 107 -12.96 -9.24 2.65
CA LYS A 107 -12.06 -8.60 3.62
C LYS A 107 -11.39 -9.61 4.54
N ARG A 108 -10.64 -10.55 3.95
CA ARG A 108 -9.91 -11.57 4.71
C ARG A 108 -8.96 -10.96 5.76
N HIS A 109 -8.36 -9.80 5.46
CA HIS A 109 -7.42 -9.12 6.35
C HIS A 109 -8.03 -7.90 7.05
N ALA A 110 -9.36 -7.83 7.23
CA ALA A 110 -10.05 -6.71 7.89
C ALA A 110 -9.43 -6.36 9.24
N ASP A 111 -9.35 -7.31 10.17
CA ASP A 111 -8.87 -7.06 11.55
C ASP A 111 -7.45 -6.48 11.59
N VAL A 112 -6.57 -6.95 10.69
CA VAL A 112 -5.19 -6.48 10.63
C VAL A 112 -5.12 -5.09 9.99
N ASN A 113 -5.93 -4.83 8.97
CA ASN A 113 -6.03 -3.53 8.35
C ASN A 113 -6.63 -2.49 9.30
N ASP A 114 -7.61 -2.87 10.12
CA ASP A 114 -8.23 -2.01 11.12
C ASP A 114 -7.21 -1.66 12.21
N PHE A 115 -6.50 -2.64 12.76
CA PHE A 115 -5.42 -2.41 13.73
C PHE A 115 -4.32 -1.49 13.17
N ASP A 116 -3.87 -1.73 11.94
CA ASP A 116 -2.85 -0.88 11.31
C ASP A 116 -3.40 0.53 11.01
N SER A 117 -4.68 0.65 10.67
CA SER A 117 -5.35 1.94 10.44
C SER A 117 -5.41 2.77 11.72
N GLU A 118 -5.79 2.16 12.85
CA GLU A 118 -5.79 2.81 14.16
C GLU A 118 -4.38 3.30 14.54
N ASN A 119 -3.37 2.48 14.29
CA ASN A 119 -1.97 2.86 14.53
C ASN A 119 -1.53 4.02 13.63
N VAL A 120 -1.88 4.00 12.34
CA VAL A 120 -1.63 5.11 11.40
C VAL A 120 -2.30 6.39 11.89
N THR A 121 -3.57 6.33 12.32
CA THR A 121 -4.27 7.49 12.88
C THR A 121 -3.54 8.04 14.11
N ARG A 122 -3.05 7.17 15.01
CA ARG A 122 -2.25 7.59 16.16
C ARG A 122 -0.94 8.26 15.74
N TRP A 123 -0.17 7.65 14.85
CA TRP A 123 1.10 8.22 14.38
C TRP A 123 0.95 9.52 13.60
N LYS A 124 -0.16 9.70 12.88
CA LYS A 124 -0.47 10.99 12.23
C LYS A 124 -0.63 12.11 13.26
N LYS A 125 -1.29 11.84 14.39
CA LYS A 125 -1.38 12.81 15.50
C LYS A 125 -0.01 13.09 16.11
N GLU A 126 0.80 12.06 16.33
CA GLU A 126 2.19 12.21 16.81
C GLU A 126 3.04 13.04 15.83
N LEU A 127 2.86 12.85 14.52
CA LEU A 127 3.55 13.62 13.48
C LEU A 127 3.13 15.09 13.51
N GLU A 128 1.82 15.39 13.62
CA GLU A 128 1.35 16.78 13.76
C GLU A 128 1.98 17.49 14.96
N ASP A 129 2.12 16.79 16.10
CA ASP A 129 2.74 17.35 17.29
C ASP A 129 4.27 17.49 17.15
N CYS A 130 4.93 16.52 16.50
CA CYS A 130 6.34 16.59 16.12
C CYS A 130 6.62 17.84 15.26
N GLU A 131 5.82 18.04 14.21
CA GLU A 131 5.96 19.18 13.31
C GLU A 131 5.67 20.53 13.98
N LYS A 132 4.75 20.58 14.95
CA LYS A 132 4.53 21.78 15.78
C LYS A 132 5.73 22.06 16.68
N SER A 133 6.37 21.02 17.24
CA SER A 133 7.52 21.17 18.14
C SER A 133 8.78 21.66 17.42
N CYS A 134 8.99 21.26 16.16
CA CYS A 134 10.13 21.69 15.34
C CYS A 134 10.00 23.11 14.75
N LYS A 135 8.82 23.75 14.86
CA LYS A 135 8.56 25.13 14.39
C LYS A 135 8.75 26.21 15.47
N ARG A 136 9.41 25.90 16.60
CA ARG A 136 9.73 26.86 17.67
C ARG A 136 11.19 27.28 17.66
#